data_AF-A0A9D4FK70-F1
#
_entry.id   AF-A0A9D4FK70-F1
#
_cell.length_a   1.000
_cell.length_b   1.000
_cell.length_c   1.000
_cell.angle_alpha   90.00
_cell.angle_beta   90.00
_cell.angle_gamma   90.00
#
_symmetry.space_group_name_H-M   'P 1'
#
loop_
_entity.id
_entity.type
_entity.pdbx_description
1 polymer ?
#
loop_
_entity_poly.entity_id
_entity_poly.type
_entity_poly.pdbx_seq_one_letter_code
_entity_poly.pdbx_strand_id
1 'polypeptide(L)' 'MFTLLYSATKNGCTAHTFNEKRDYQGSTVTVVYNEQGSVFGGYTSASLVAVIGATRDDKAFFVPTEVIQ' A
#
# COMPACT_ATOMS: atom_id res chain seq x y z
N MET A 1 7.33 -1.87 15.89
CA MET A 1 6.11 -2.70 15.86
C MET A 1 5.25 -2.22 14.70
N PHE A 2 4.67 -3.13 13.91
CA PHE A 2 3.82 -2.76 12.76
C PHE A 2 2.35 -2.75 13.16
N THR A 3 1.59 -1.81 12.60
CA THR A 3 0.13 -1.72 12.77
C THR A 3 -0.55 -1.93 11.41
N LEU A 4 -1.52 -2.84 11.36
CA LEU A 4 -2.33 -3.03 10.15
C LEU A 4 -3.30 -1.85 9.97
N LEU A 5 -3.04 -1.01 8.98
CA LEU A 5 -3.87 0.16 8.68
C LEU A 5 -5.14 -0.20 7.89
N TYR A 6 -5.00 -1.10 6.92
CA TYR A 6 -6.06 -1.48 5.98
C TYR A 6 -5.90 -2.94 5.52
N SER A 7 -7.01 -3.63 5.28
CA SER A 7 -7.07 -4.89 4.55
C SER A 7 -8.34 -4.91 3.71
N ALA A 8 -8.22 -5.22 2.41
CA ALA A 8 -9.38 -5.28 1.51
C ALA A 8 -10.46 -6.27 2.00
N THR A 9 -10.06 -7.40 2.59
CA THR A 9 -10.96 -8.38 3.18
C THR A 9 -11.72 -7.85 4.40
N LYS A 10 -11.09 -7.00 5.22
CA LYS A 10 -11.70 -6.44 6.44
C LYS A 10 -12.47 -5.15 6.21
N ASN A 11 -12.06 -4.37 5.21
CA ASN A 11 -12.52 -3.00 5.01
C ASN A 11 -13.26 -2.79 3.67
N GLY A 12 -13.31 -3.80 2.80
CA GLY A 12 -13.82 -3.66 1.44
C GLY A 12 -12.76 -3.14 0.46
N CYS A 13 -12.88 -3.51 -0.82
CA CYS A 13 -11.88 -3.24 -1.86
C CYS A 13 -12.23 -2.01 -2.69
N THR A 14 -12.30 -0.83 -2.06
CA THR A 14 -12.51 0.44 -2.78
C THR A 14 -11.31 1.37 -2.58
N ALA A 15 -10.96 2.13 -3.62
CA ALA A 15 -9.89 3.13 -3.54
C ALA A 15 -10.18 4.19 -2.45
N HIS A 16 -11.45 4.56 -2.30
CA HIS A 16 -11.89 5.50 -1.27
C HIS A 16 -11.59 4.98 0.14
N THR A 17 -12.02 3.76 0.47
CA THR A 17 -11.77 3.17 1.80
C THR A 17 -10.29 2.91 2.06
N PHE A 18 -9.51 2.57 1.02
CA PHE A 18 -8.06 2.45 1.12
C PHE A 18 -7.43 3.79 1.51
N ASN A 19 -7.75 4.88 0.80
CA ASN A 19 -7.21 6.21 1.05
C ASN A 19 -7.59 6.71 2.44
N GLU A 20 -8.85 6.58 2.86
CA GLU A 20 -9.29 6.99 4.21
C GLU A 20 -8.49 6.34 5.35
N LYS A 21 -8.06 5.09 5.17
CA LYS A 21 -7.27 4.34 6.16
C LYS A 21 -5.77 4.59 6.08
N ARG A 22 -5.28 5.00 4.91
CA ARG A 22 -3.85 5.18 4.61
C ARG A 22 -3.37 6.60 4.76
N ASP A 23 -4.26 7.57 4.57
CA ASP A 23 -3.93 8.98 4.62
C ASP A 23 -3.37 9.36 6.00
N TYR A 24 -2.32 10.19 5.98
CA TYR A 24 -1.65 10.74 7.17
C TYR A 24 -0.99 9.71 8.10
N GLN A 25 -0.74 8.48 7.63
CA GLN A 25 -0.09 7.43 8.44
C GLN A 25 1.45 7.45 8.34
N GLY A 26 2.02 8.35 7.53
CA GLY A 26 3.48 8.45 7.34
C GLY A 26 4.04 7.27 6.55
N SER A 27 5.20 6.76 6.98
CA SER A 27 5.89 5.67 6.28
C SER A 27 5.08 4.38 6.31
N THR A 28 4.93 3.74 5.17
CA THR A 28 4.00 2.63 5.03
C THR A 28 4.47 1.57 4.03
N VAL A 29 4.12 0.33 4.31
CA VAL A 29 4.28 -0.82 3.40
C VAL A 29 2.91 -1.16 2.83
N THR A 30 2.87 -1.50 1.55
CA THR A 30 1.68 -2.02 0.86
C THR A 30 2.01 -3.40 0.32
N VAL A 31 1.11 -4.37 0.57
CA VAL A 31 1.19 -5.72 0.04
C VAL A 31 -0.10 -6.00 -0.71
N VAL A 32 0.02 -6.48 -1.93
CA VAL A 32 -1.10 -6.83 -2.82
C VAL A 32 -0.95 -8.29 -3.21
N TYR A 33 -2.04 -9.04 -3.07
CA TYR A 33 -2.19 -10.39 -3.58
C TYR A 33 -3.31 -10.37 -4.61
N ASN A 34 -3.09 -10.98 -5.78
CA ASN A 34 -4.12 -11.09 -6.82
C ASN A 34 -4.63 -12.53 -6.96
N GLU A 35 -5.72 -12.69 -7.71
CA GLU A 35 -6.34 -13.99 -7.95
C GLU A 35 -5.46 -14.96 -8.75
N GLN A 36 -4.38 -14.46 -9.36
CA GLN A 36 -3.40 -15.25 -10.10
C GLN A 36 -2.25 -15.77 -9.20
N GLY A 37 -2.36 -15.64 -7.87
CA GLY A 37 -1.34 -16.15 -6.93
C GLY A 37 -0.07 -15.30 -6.82
N SER A 38 -0.11 -14.06 -7.35
CA SER A 38 1.03 -13.16 -7.33
C SER A 38 0.99 -12.24 -6.12
N VAL A 39 2.13 -12.07 -5.44
CA VAL A 39 2.34 -11.06 -4.40
C VAL A 39 3.27 -9.98 -4.91
N PHE A 40 2.87 -8.72 -4.76
CA PHE A 40 3.70 -7.55 -5.07
C PHE A 40 3.40 -6.43 -4.09
N GLY A 41 4.22 -5.38 -4.10
CA GLY A 41 4.02 -4.30 -3.14
C GLY A 41 5.08 -3.22 -3.22
N GLY A 42 5.20 -2.48 -2.13
CA GLY A 42 6.21 -1.44 -2.02
C GLY A 42 6.21 -0.77 -0.67
N TYR A 43 7.25 0.02 -0.48
CA TYR A 43 7.41 0.90 0.66
C TYR A 43 7.48 2.35 0.19
N THR A 44 6.89 3.24 0.97
CA THR A 44 7.12 4.68 0.88
C THR A 44 7.40 5.23 2.28
N SER A 45 8.36 6.13 2.37
CA SER A 45 8.66 6.91 3.57
C SER A 45 7.76 8.14 3.70
N ALA A 46 7.24 8.64 2.58
CA ALA A 46 6.33 9.76 2.52
C ALA A 46 4.93 9.38 3.00
N SER A 47 4.25 10.32 3.68
CA SER A 47 2.81 10.19 3.88
C SER A 47 2.14 10.34 2.53
N LEU A 48 1.40 9.32 2.11
CA LEU A 48 0.42 9.47 1.05
C LEU A 48 -0.64 10.43 1.60
N VAL A 49 -0.78 11.57 0.92
CA VAL A 49 -1.92 12.45 1.09
C VAL A 49 -2.69 12.30 -0.21
N ALA A 50 -4.00 12.12 -0.15
CA ALA A 50 -4.88 12.09 -1.32
C ALA A 50 -4.97 13.47 -2.02
N VAL A 51 -3.83 14.13 -2.26
CA VAL A 51 -3.71 15.32 -3.08
C VAL A 51 -3.07 14.89 -4.39
N ILE A 52 -3.85 15.04 -5.45
CA ILE A 52 -3.52 15.03 -6.87
C ILE A 52 -2.02 15.28 -7.15
N GLY A 53 -1.21 14.22 -7.20
CA GLY A 53 0.21 14.31 -7.52
C GLY A 53 1.06 13.17 -6.94
N ALA A 54 2.16 12.85 -7.62
CA ALA A 54 3.19 11.98 -7.07
C ALA A 54 4.15 12.81 -6.21
N THR A 55 4.39 12.36 -4.98
CA THR A 55 5.44 12.93 -4.12
C THR A 55 6.74 12.20 -4.38
N ARG A 56 7.84 12.94 -4.62
CA ARG A 56 9.17 12.34 -4.71
C ARG A 56 9.57 11.74 -3.36
N ASP A 57 9.98 10.48 -3.38
CA ASP A 57 10.43 9.75 -2.19
C ASP A 57 11.69 8.94 -2.54
N ASP A 58 12.85 9.46 -2.15
CA ASP A 58 14.15 8.83 -2.44
C ASP A 58 14.38 7.54 -1.65
N LYS A 59 13.48 7.20 -0.71
CA LYS A 59 13.51 5.95 0.05
C LYS A 59 12.47 4.95 -0.44
N ALA A 60 11.65 5.32 -1.43
CA ALA A 60 10.65 4.42 -1.98
C ALA A 60 11.32 3.27 -2.73
N PHE A 61 10.75 2.07 -2.59
CA PHE A 61 11.16 0.92 -3.39
C PHE A 61 9.95 0.04 -3.71
N PHE A 62 10.01 -0.57 -4.89
CA PHE A 62 9.05 -1.57 -5.33
C PHE A 62 9.51 -2.96 -4.90
N VAL A 63 8.57 -3.78 -4.42
CA VAL A 63 8.80 -5.20 -4.18
C VAL A 63 8.26 -5.95 -5.40
N PRO A 64 9.12 -6.56 -6.22
CA PRO A 64 8.72 -7.22 -7.44
C PRO A 64 7.84 -8.44 -7.17
N THR A 65 7.08 -8.81 -8.20
CA THR A 65 6.16 -9.92 -8.15
C THR A 65 6.86 -11.24 -7.87
N GLU A 66 6.45 -11.93 -6.82
CA GLU A 66 6.72 -13.35 -6.63
C GLU A 66 5.44 -14.15 -6.88
N VAL A 67 5.52 -15.20 -7.71
CA VAL A 67 4.46 -16.19 -7.84
C VAL A 67 4.69 -17.20 -6.72
N ILE A 68 3.82 -17.18 -5.72
CA ILE A 68 3.88 -18.14 -4.62
C ILE A 68 3.08 -19.37 -5.07
N GLN A 69 3.77 -20.47 -5.36
CA GLN A 69 3.18 -21.77 -5.68
C GLN A 69 2.61 -22.46 -4.45
#